data_AF-A0A6G1KQ60-F1
#
_entry.id   AF-A0A6G1KQ60-F1
#
_cell.length_a   1.000
_cell.length_b   1.000
_cell.length_c   1.000
_cell.angle_alpha   90.00
_cell.angle_beta   90.00
_cell.angle_gamma   90.00
#
_symmetry.space_group_name_H-M   'P 1'
#
loop_
_entity.id
_entity.type
_entity.pdbx_description
1 polymer ?
#
loop_
_entity_poly.entity_id
_entity_poly.type
_entity_poly.pdbx_seq_one_letter_code
_entity_poly.pdbx_strand_id
1 'polypeptide(L)'
;PPPIVCPTFYPTTLQTIYSRYPDQSTPPSRFFMLVRQGPTTFDIAMQVQFTGLPPNSSLCRLELLVPSPEQSAIQGPDPRFNVWAVEREENATVTWETFEGSNHTSAPDQANPNATEDLNKAWKNERPLVVGELKCNETLTFQMGFAGDGGEEVNYWQFVDVSPPAVPAQGWRV
;
A
#
# COMPACT_ATOMS: atom_id res chain seq x y z
N PRO A 1 16.59 27.88 15.09
CA PRO A 1 16.36 26.45 15.42
C PRO A 1 16.85 25.57 14.26
N PRO A 2 17.55 24.46 14.52
CA PRO A 2 17.82 23.48 13.48
C PRO A 2 16.50 22.91 12.93
N PRO A 3 16.45 22.51 11.65
CA PRO A 3 15.27 21.87 11.08
C PRO A 3 14.96 20.58 11.85
N ILE A 4 13.69 20.37 12.19
CA ILE A 4 13.22 19.11 12.76
C ILE A 4 13.35 18.05 11.67
N VAL A 5 14.23 17.08 11.87
CA VAL A 5 14.37 15.93 10.97
C VAL A 5 13.45 14.84 11.49
N CYS A 6 12.37 14.56 10.76
CA CYS A 6 11.53 13.40 11.05
C CYS A 6 12.31 12.12 10.72
N PRO A 7 12.43 11.16 11.65
CA PRO A 7 13.00 9.85 11.32
C PRO A 7 12.11 9.16 10.28
N THR A 8 12.75 8.43 9.37
CA THR A 8 12.07 7.64 8.34
C THR A 8 12.15 6.16 8.68
N PHE A 9 11.03 5.47 8.57
CA PHE A 9 10.92 4.03 8.80
C PHE A 9 10.44 3.33 7.54
N TYR A 10 10.95 2.12 7.33
CA TYR A 10 10.55 1.26 6.21
C TYR A 10 9.75 0.06 6.74
N PRO A 11 8.88 -0.53 5.91
CA PRO A 11 8.08 -1.67 6.34
C PRO A 11 8.97 -2.82 6.78
N THR A 12 8.64 -3.41 7.92
CA THR A 12 9.27 -4.64 8.39
C THR A 12 8.66 -5.86 7.67
N THR A 13 7.38 -5.77 7.33
CA THR A 13 6.66 -6.81 6.59
C THR A 13 5.82 -6.20 5.46
N LEU A 14 5.83 -6.90 4.33
CA LEU A 14 4.98 -6.65 3.18
C LEU A 14 4.36 -7.99 2.79
N GLN A 15 3.04 -8.08 2.60
CA GLN A 15 2.35 -9.34 2.32
C GLN A 15 1.30 -9.14 1.23
N THR A 16 1.21 -10.09 0.28
CA THR A 16 0.16 -10.10 -0.73
C THR A 16 -1.04 -10.92 -0.27
N ILE A 17 -2.25 -10.49 -0.59
CA ILE A 17 -3.50 -11.12 -0.16
C ILE A 17 -4.28 -11.49 -1.41
N TYR A 18 -4.69 -12.76 -1.54
CA TYR A 18 -5.35 -13.27 -2.75
C TYR A 18 -6.81 -13.63 -2.46
N SER A 19 -7.75 -13.06 -3.21
CA SER A 19 -9.17 -13.40 -3.02
C SER A 19 -9.54 -14.82 -3.43
N ARG A 20 -8.76 -15.42 -4.34
CA ARG A 20 -8.99 -16.80 -4.84
C ARG A 20 -8.66 -17.87 -3.80
N TYR A 21 -7.84 -17.55 -2.80
CA TYR A 21 -7.42 -18.46 -1.74
C TYR A 21 -7.69 -17.79 -0.39
N PRO A 22 -8.97 -17.63 -0.02
CA PRO A 22 -9.35 -16.66 0.99
C PRO A 22 -8.88 -16.99 2.40
N ASP A 23 -8.63 -18.28 2.67
CA ASP A 23 -8.13 -18.86 3.91
C ASP A 23 -6.60 -19.01 3.92
N GLN A 24 -5.92 -18.77 2.80
CA GLN A 24 -4.49 -18.95 2.69
C GLN A 24 -3.74 -17.64 2.87
N SER A 25 -2.84 -17.64 3.84
CA SER A 25 -1.83 -16.61 3.96
C SER A 25 -0.69 -16.83 2.97
N THR A 26 -0.10 -15.74 2.49
CA THR A 26 1.13 -15.81 1.72
C THR A 26 2.34 -15.45 2.56
N PRO A 27 3.54 -15.97 2.23
CA PRO A 27 4.76 -15.47 2.86
C PRO A 27 4.97 -13.99 2.51
N PRO A 28 5.74 -13.25 3.33
CA PRO A 28 6.08 -11.86 3.03
C PRO A 28 6.67 -11.71 1.62
N SER A 29 6.18 -10.72 0.88
CA SER A 29 6.68 -10.34 -0.43
C SER A 29 7.76 -9.25 -0.31
N ARG A 30 8.43 -8.97 -1.43
CA ARG A 30 9.40 -7.88 -1.56
C ARG A 30 9.01 -6.85 -2.62
N PHE A 31 7.80 -6.97 -3.14
CA PHE A 31 7.32 -6.17 -4.26
C PHE A 31 5.90 -5.72 -3.99
N PHE A 32 5.57 -4.55 -4.55
CA PHE A 32 4.22 -4.01 -4.56
C PHE A 32 3.44 -4.51 -5.77
N MET A 33 2.22 -5.02 -5.54
CA MET A 33 1.28 -5.40 -6.59
C MET A 33 -0.17 -5.31 -6.08
N LEU A 34 -1.02 -4.61 -6.83
CA LEU A 34 -2.47 -4.59 -6.67
C LEU A 34 -3.13 -5.05 -7.97
N VAL A 35 -4.21 -5.84 -7.85
CA VAL A 35 -4.99 -6.31 -9.00
C VAL A 35 -6.47 -6.36 -8.64
N ARG A 36 -7.35 -5.93 -9.55
CA ARG A 36 -8.80 -6.09 -9.43
C ARG A 36 -9.46 -6.03 -10.81
N GLN A 37 -10.25 -7.04 -11.15
CA GLN A 37 -11.03 -7.05 -12.40
C GLN A 37 -12.52 -6.83 -12.13
N GLY A 38 -13.10 -7.64 -11.26
CA GLY A 38 -14.51 -7.61 -10.95
C GLY A 38 -14.84 -8.53 -9.78
N PRO A 39 -16.07 -8.45 -9.24
CA PRO A 39 -16.43 -9.01 -7.93
C PRO A 39 -16.34 -10.54 -7.86
N THR A 40 -16.27 -11.22 -9.01
CA THR A 40 -16.27 -12.68 -9.09
C THR A 40 -14.99 -13.27 -9.68
N THR A 41 -13.99 -12.46 -10.02
CA THR A 41 -12.85 -12.96 -10.83
C THR A 41 -11.64 -13.30 -9.98
N PHE A 42 -10.90 -12.28 -9.55
CA PHE A 42 -9.79 -12.36 -8.61
C PHE A 42 -9.32 -10.94 -8.28
N ASP A 43 -8.84 -10.80 -7.06
CA ASP A 43 -8.28 -9.57 -6.51
C ASP A 43 -6.97 -9.92 -5.82
N ILE A 44 -6.01 -9.00 -5.93
CA ILE A 44 -4.77 -9.02 -5.17
C ILE A 44 -4.69 -7.71 -4.40
N ALA A 45 -4.73 -7.85 -3.09
CA ALA A 45 -4.53 -6.78 -2.14
C ALA A 45 -3.16 -6.91 -1.46
N MET A 46 -2.78 -5.92 -0.66
CA MET A 46 -1.55 -5.94 0.09
C MET A 46 -1.73 -5.49 1.53
N GLN A 47 -0.83 -5.97 2.38
CA GLN A 47 -0.60 -5.45 3.72
C GLN A 47 0.85 -4.98 3.85
N VAL A 48 1.04 -3.84 4.48
CA VAL A 48 2.34 -3.31 4.91
C VAL A 48 2.29 -3.15 6.43
N GLN A 49 3.38 -3.50 7.10
CA GLN A 49 3.51 -3.29 8.54
C GLN A 49 4.85 -2.64 8.86
N PHE A 50 4.80 -1.70 9.80
CA PHE A 50 5.94 -1.00 10.37
C PHE A 50 5.99 -1.34 11.85
N THR A 51 7.17 -1.70 12.36
CA THR A 51 7.38 -1.97 13.79
C THR A 51 8.59 -1.18 14.31
N GLY A 52 8.67 -1.00 15.63
CA GLY A 52 9.74 -0.22 16.26
C GLY A 52 9.61 1.30 16.04
N LEU A 53 8.41 1.76 15.72
CA LEU A 53 8.12 3.19 15.58
C LEU A 53 8.09 3.87 16.96
N PRO A 54 8.46 5.17 17.06
CA PRO A 54 8.46 5.90 18.32
C PRO A 54 7.03 6.09 18.85
N PRO A 55 6.67 5.53 20.02
CA PRO A 55 5.29 5.59 20.55
C PRO A 55 4.86 7.00 20.96
N ASN A 56 5.82 7.91 21.17
CA ASN A 56 5.60 9.28 21.61
C ASN A 56 5.62 10.31 20.47
N SER A 57 5.78 9.87 19.21
CA SER A 57 5.68 10.79 18.08
C SER A 57 4.22 11.21 17.86
N SER A 58 4.01 12.49 17.54
CA SER A 58 2.67 13.06 17.40
C SER A 58 1.94 12.56 16.16
N LEU A 59 2.65 12.36 15.05
CA LEU A 59 2.06 12.00 13.77
C LEU A 59 3.04 11.20 12.91
N CYS A 60 2.55 10.10 12.35
CA CYS A 60 3.22 9.25 11.37
C CYS A 60 2.52 9.45 10.03
N ARG A 61 3.30 9.60 8.96
CA ARG A 61 2.79 9.88 7.63
C ARG A 61 3.11 8.70 6.72
N LEU A 62 2.09 7.99 6.26
CA LEU A 62 2.29 6.94 5.28
C LEU A 62 2.55 7.55 3.91
N GLU A 63 3.70 7.22 3.34
CA GLU A 63 4.16 7.71 2.06
C GLU A 63 4.41 6.54 1.10
N LEU A 64 3.84 6.65 -0.10
CA LEU A 64 4.13 5.79 -1.24
C LEU A 64 5.28 6.40 -2.05
N LEU A 65 6.43 5.73 -2.06
CA LEU A 65 7.56 5.99 -2.94
C LEU A 65 7.28 5.36 -4.30
N VAL A 66 6.92 6.20 -5.26
CA VAL A 66 6.55 5.75 -6.61
C VAL A 66 7.83 5.74 -7.45
N PRO A 67 8.24 4.58 -8.01
CA PRO A 67 9.36 4.50 -8.96
C PRO A 67 9.12 5.34 -10.21
N SER A 68 10.13 5.49 -11.06
CA SER A 68 9.95 6.19 -12.34
C SER A 68 8.85 5.54 -13.19
N PRO A 69 8.27 6.25 -14.17
CA PRO A 69 7.24 5.69 -15.05
C PRO A 69 7.69 4.40 -15.76
N GLU A 70 8.97 4.26 -16.08
CA GLU A 70 9.53 3.05 -16.71
C GLU A 70 9.62 1.87 -15.74
N GLN A 71 9.60 2.14 -14.43
CA GLN A 71 9.69 1.17 -13.34
C GLN A 71 8.33 0.94 -12.65
N SER A 72 7.25 1.49 -13.18
CA SER A 72 5.89 1.32 -12.66
C SER A 72 4.95 0.91 -13.78
N ALA A 73 4.25 -0.21 -13.62
CA ALA A 73 3.24 -0.64 -14.57
C ALA A 73 1.85 -0.45 -13.96
N ILE A 74 1.06 0.46 -14.53
CA ILE A 74 -0.31 0.79 -14.11
C ILE A 74 -1.23 0.64 -15.32
N GLN A 75 -2.33 -0.10 -15.15
CA GLN A 75 -3.29 -0.37 -16.22
C GLN A 75 -4.71 -0.45 -15.67
N GLY A 76 -5.68 -0.38 -16.57
CA GLY A 76 -7.11 -0.50 -16.28
C GLY A 76 -7.86 0.83 -16.30
N PRO A 77 -9.20 0.77 -16.29
CA PRO A 77 -10.05 1.94 -16.48
C PRO A 77 -10.15 2.81 -15.22
N ASP A 78 -9.88 2.27 -14.03
CA ASP A 78 -9.93 3.01 -12.77
C ASP A 78 -8.92 2.49 -11.73
N PRO A 79 -7.61 2.74 -11.91
CA PRO A 79 -6.56 2.24 -11.03
C PRO A 79 -6.46 3.02 -9.69
N ARG A 80 -7.60 3.44 -9.12
CA ARG A 80 -7.68 4.07 -7.79
C ARG A 80 -7.68 3.03 -6.69
N PHE A 81 -6.90 3.22 -5.63
CA PHE A 81 -6.85 2.25 -4.53
C PHE A 81 -7.16 2.91 -3.19
N ASN A 82 -7.77 2.12 -2.30
CA ASN A 82 -8.02 2.49 -0.93
C ASN A 82 -6.88 1.97 -0.05
N VAL A 83 -6.63 2.68 1.05
CA VAL A 83 -5.73 2.26 2.13
C VAL A 83 -6.55 2.18 3.40
N TRP A 84 -6.40 1.12 4.19
CA TRP A 84 -7.05 0.95 5.48
C TRP A 84 -5.97 0.83 6.55
N ALA A 85 -5.96 1.69 7.57
CA ALA A 85 -5.17 1.45 8.78
C ALA A 85 -5.90 0.44 9.65
N VAL A 86 -5.19 -0.60 10.05
CA VAL A 86 -5.76 -1.69 10.85
C VAL A 86 -4.87 -1.96 12.06
N GLU A 87 -5.48 -2.30 13.18
CA GLU A 87 -4.76 -2.75 14.36
C GLU A 87 -4.42 -4.24 14.21
N ARG A 88 -3.12 -4.56 14.27
CA ARG A 88 -2.60 -5.92 14.11
C ARG A 88 -1.35 -6.09 14.97
N GLU A 89 -1.20 -7.28 15.54
CA GLU A 89 0.04 -7.70 16.19
C GLU A 89 1.21 -7.69 15.21
N GLU A 90 2.43 -7.57 15.74
CA GLU A 90 3.65 -7.69 14.94
C GLU A 90 3.70 -9.05 14.22
N ASN A 91 4.00 -9.02 12.91
CA ASN A 91 4.00 -10.15 12.00
C ASN A 91 2.67 -10.91 11.93
N ALA A 92 1.55 -10.27 12.29
CA ALA A 92 0.24 -10.84 12.13
C ALA A 92 -0.01 -11.22 10.67
N THR A 93 -0.38 -12.48 10.49
CA THR A 93 -0.72 -13.02 9.19
C THR A 93 -2.07 -12.51 8.75
N VAL A 94 -2.16 -12.00 7.51
CA VAL A 94 -3.42 -11.62 6.88
C VAL A 94 -3.84 -12.63 5.81
N THR A 95 -5.15 -12.80 5.68
CA THR A 95 -5.84 -13.61 4.68
C THR A 95 -6.90 -12.75 4.02
N TRP A 96 -7.55 -13.23 2.95
CA TRP A 96 -8.64 -12.44 2.35
C TRP A 96 -9.82 -12.26 3.31
N GLU A 97 -10.14 -13.28 4.12
CA GLU A 97 -11.23 -13.20 5.10
C GLU A 97 -10.97 -12.15 6.19
N THR A 98 -9.70 -11.88 6.49
CA THR A 98 -9.29 -10.88 7.48
C THR A 98 -8.83 -9.56 6.87
N PHE A 99 -8.91 -9.42 5.54
CA PHE A 99 -8.62 -8.15 4.86
C PHE A 99 -9.80 -7.19 5.02
N GLU A 100 -9.54 -5.99 5.52
CA GLU A 100 -10.55 -4.97 5.79
C GLU A 100 -11.28 -4.54 4.52
N GLY A 101 -10.57 -4.51 3.39
CA GLY A 101 -11.12 -4.16 2.09
C GLY A 101 -11.85 -5.30 1.37
N SER A 102 -12.01 -6.47 2.00
CA SER A 102 -12.62 -7.66 1.36
C SER A 102 -14.09 -7.45 0.97
N ASN A 103 -14.80 -6.58 1.70
CA ASN A 103 -16.18 -6.18 1.39
C ASN A 103 -16.24 -4.95 0.47
N HIS A 104 -15.10 -4.48 -0.05
CA HIS A 104 -14.98 -3.31 -0.92
C HIS A 104 -15.61 -2.02 -0.36
N THR A 105 -15.70 -1.91 0.96
CA THR A 105 -16.14 -0.68 1.63
C THR A 105 -15.08 0.40 1.46
N SER A 106 -15.49 1.64 1.25
CA SER A 106 -14.58 2.78 1.23
C SER A 106 -13.79 2.82 2.54
N ALA A 107 -12.48 3.03 2.47
CA ALA A 107 -11.69 3.26 3.68
C ALA A 107 -12.14 4.58 4.33
N PRO A 108 -12.66 4.56 5.55
CA PRO A 108 -12.93 5.79 6.27
C PRO A 108 -11.58 6.49 6.53
N ASP A 109 -11.51 7.78 6.20
CA ASP A 109 -10.44 8.69 6.62
C ASP A 109 -9.03 8.47 6.03
N GLN A 110 -8.88 7.74 4.91
CA GLN A 110 -7.60 7.59 4.21
C GLN A 110 -7.64 8.09 2.77
N ALA A 111 -6.48 8.46 2.23
CA ALA A 111 -6.40 8.93 0.86
C ALA A 111 -6.82 7.81 -0.09
N ASN A 112 -7.59 8.19 -1.10
CA ASN A 112 -7.87 7.37 -2.27
C ASN A 112 -7.06 7.95 -3.45
N PRO A 113 -5.73 7.76 -3.45
CA PRO A 113 -4.89 8.34 -4.48
C PRO A 113 -5.31 7.82 -5.85
N ASN A 114 -5.48 8.76 -6.77
CA ASN A 114 -5.65 8.44 -8.17
C ASN A 114 -4.29 8.07 -8.76
N ALA A 115 -4.07 6.78 -9.02
CA ALA A 115 -2.81 6.29 -9.57
C ALA A 115 -2.43 6.97 -10.89
N THR A 116 -3.36 7.60 -11.61
CA THR A 116 -2.99 8.35 -12.81
C THR A 116 -2.66 9.80 -12.49
N GLU A 117 -3.52 10.52 -11.78
CA GLU A 117 -3.31 11.97 -11.55
C GLU A 117 -2.26 12.26 -10.48
N ASP A 118 -2.35 11.56 -9.34
CA ASP A 118 -1.49 11.82 -8.19
C ASP A 118 -0.08 11.27 -8.41
N LEU A 119 0.07 10.21 -9.21
CA LEU A 119 1.38 9.75 -9.63
C LEU A 119 2.05 10.66 -10.64
N ASN A 120 1.31 11.21 -11.59
CA ASN A 120 1.87 12.22 -12.49
C ASN A 120 2.40 13.41 -11.70
N LYS A 121 1.72 13.81 -10.62
CA LYS A 121 2.23 14.84 -9.69
C LYS A 121 3.44 14.35 -8.89
N ALA A 122 3.43 13.11 -8.39
CA ALA A 122 4.54 12.52 -7.66
C ALA A 122 5.82 12.46 -8.52
N TRP A 123 5.71 11.96 -9.76
CA TRP A 123 6.78 11.90 -10.75
C TRP A 123 7.30 13.29 -11.12
N LYS A 124 6.39 14.22 -11.47
CA LYS A 124 6.78 15.57 -11.89
C LYS A 124 7.50 16.35 -10.80
N ASN A 125 7.11 16.15 -9.55
CA ASN A 125 7.67 16.88 -8.42
C ASN A 125 8.79 16.11 -7.69
N GLU A 126 9.11 14.89 -8.15
CA GLU A 126 10.04 13.96 -7.49
C GLU A 126 9.75 13.81 -5.98
N ARG A 127 8.46 13.72 -5.64
CA ARG A 127 7.99 13.66 -4.26
C ARG A 127 7.18 12.40 -4.00
N PRO A 128 7.28 11.83 -2.79
CA PRO A 128 6.43 10.73 -2.40
C PRO A 128 4.96 11.14 -2.41
N LEU A 129 4.09 10.16 -2.64
CA LEU A 129 2.66 10.34 -2.51
C LEU A 129 2.26 10.11 -1.04
N VAL A 130 1.67 11.11 -0.40
CA VAL A 130 1.13 10.97 0.96
C VAL A 130 -0.22 10.29 0.86
N VAL A 131 -0.35 9.10 1.43
CA VAL A 131 -1.59 8.31 1.36
C VAL A 131 -2.37 8.27 2.68
N GLY A 132 -1.77 8.74 3.77
CA GLY A 132 -2.43 8.77 5.06
C GLY A 132 -1.57 9.41 6.14
N GLU A 133 -2.23 9.90 7.18
CA GLU A 133 -1.61 10.42 8.39
C GLU A 133 -2.37 9.91 9.61
N LEU A 134 -1.66 9.44 10.62
CA LEU A 134 -2.23 8.91 11.85
C LEU A 134 -1.26 9.10 13.00
N LYS A 135 -1.75 9.00 14.24
CA LYS A 135 -0.89 9.04 15.41
C LYS A 135 0.12 7.89 15.33
N CYS A 136 1.39 8.17 15.60
CA CYS A 136 2.38 7.11 15.67
C CYS A 136 2.05 6.15 16.82
N ASN A 137 2.26 4.86 16.57
CA ASN A 137 2.25 3.79 17.56
C ASN A 137 3.42 2.86 17.27
N GLU A 138 3.83 2.02 18.22
CA GLU A 138 5.00 1.12 18.05
C GLU A 138 4.87 0.22 16.82
N THR A 139 3.64 -0.19 16.51
CA THR A 139 3.26 -0.93 15.32
C THR A 139 2.18 -0.17 14.54
N LEU A 140 2.39 0.03 13.24
CA LEU A 140 1.39 0.53 12.31
C LEU A 140 1.21 -0.47 11.18
N THR A 141 -0.03 -0.85 10.89
CA THR A 141 -0.36 -1.77 9.81
C THR A 141 -1.35 -1.12 8.87
N PHE A 142 -1.11 -1.26 7.57
CA PHE A 142 -2.02 -0.78 6.55
C PHE A 142 -2.29 -1.88 5.55
N GLN A 143 -3.52 -1.93 5.08
CA GLN A 143 -3.94 -2.80 4.00
C GLN A 143 -4.38 -1.95 2.81
N MET A 144 -4.24 -2.45 1.59
CA MET A 144 -4.55 -1.70 0.37
C MET A 144 -5.06 -2.61 -0.74
N GLY A 145 -5.94 -2.05 -1.56
CA GLY A 145 -6.66 -2.76 -2.62
C GLY A 145 -7.38 -1.75 -3.50
N PHE A 146 -7.61 -2.11 -4.77
CA PHE A 146 -8.30 -1.21 -5.69
C PHE A 146 -9.71 -0.87 -5.20
N ALA A 147 -10.08 0.41 -5.33
CA ALA A 147 -11.33 0.98 -4.87
C ALA A 147 -12.51 0.55 -5.75
N GLY A 148 -12.27 0.35 -7.06
CA GLY A 148 -13.28 -0.02 -8.04
C GLY A 148 -12.90 -1.21 -8.90
N ASP A 149 -13.91 -1.79 -9.54
CA ASP A 149 -13.74 -2.85 -10.52
C ASP A 149 -13.14 -2.31 -11.83
N GLY A 150 -12.38 -3.15 -12.53
CA GLY A 150 -11.91 -2.87 -13.89
C GLY A 150 -12.96 -3.19 -14.97
N GLY A 151 -14.05 -3.85 -14.60
CA GLY A 151 -15.12 -4.23 -15.52
C GLY A 151 -14.67 -5.30 -16.50
N GLU A 152 -14.65 -4.97 -17.80
CA GLU A 152 -14.15 -5.86 -18.85
C GLU A 152 -12.60 -5.94 -18.86
N GLU A 153 -11.94 -4.93 -18.30
CA GLU A 153 -10.49 -4.84 -18.17
C GLU A 153 -10.02 -5.07 -16.72
N VAL A 154 -8.70 -5.19 -16.51
CA VAL A 154 -8.11 -5.40 -15.19
C VAL A 154 -7.48 -4.10 -14.70
N ASN A 155 -7.91 -3.61 -13.53
CA ASN A 155 -7.13 -2.64 -12.78
C ASN A 155 -5.88 -3.34 -12.24
N TYR A 156 -4.72 -2.79 -12.57
CA TYR A 156 -3.43 -3.39 -12.29
C TYR A 156 -2.42 -2.34 -11.89
N TRP A 157 -1.65 -2.61 -10.85
CA TRP A 157 -0.50 -1.79 -10.51
C TRP A 157 0.60 -2.64 -9.88
N GLN A 158 1.81 -2.58 -10.43
CA GLN A 158 3.01 -3.13 -9.81
C GLN A 158 4.21 -2.21 -10.03
N PHE A 159 5.28 -2.46 -9.28
CA PHE A 159 6.61 -1.93 -9.59
C PHE A 159 7.42 -2.97 -10.35
N VAL A 160 7.95 -2.59 -11.52
CA VAL A 160 8.74 -3.47 -12.40
C VAL A 160 10.24 -3.21 -12.23
N ASP A 161 11.05 -4.27 -12.35
CA ASP A 161 12.52 -4.20 -12.43
C ASP A 161 13.25 -3.47 -11.29
N VAL A 162 12.67 -3.46 -10.08
CA VAL A 162 13.35 -2.96 -8.88
C VAL A 162 14.33 -4.03 -8.38
N SER A 163 15.57 -4.00 -8.88
CA SER A 163 16.64 -4.93 -8.47
C SER A 163 16.93 -4.79 -6.97
N PRO A 164 16.90 -5.88 -6.18
CA PRO A 164 17.38 -5.85 -4.80
C PRO A 164 18.89 -5.51 -4.74
N PRO A 165 19.37 -4.74 -3.74
CA PRO A 165 18.63 -4.06 -2.69
C PRO A 165 18.26 -2.63 -3.11
N ALA A 166 17.16 -2.45 -3.84
CA ALA A 166 16.47 -1.18 -3.80
C ALA A 166 15.88 -1.05 -2.39
N VAL A 167 16.29 -0.06 -1.62
CA VAL A 167 15.73 0.19 -0.29
C VAL A 167 15.03 1.54 -0.33
N PRO A 168 13.70 1.59 -0.07
CA PRO A 168 12.79 0.45 0.06
C PRO A 168 12.20 0.04 -1.31
N ALA A 169 12.55 -1.15 -1.80
CA ALA A 169 11.90 -1.83 -2.94
C ALA A 169 10.40 -2.09 -2.71
N GLN A 170 9.88 -1.69 -1.56
CA GLN A 170 8.52 -1.94 -1.12
C GLN A 170 7.59 -0.78 -1.43
N GLY A 171 8.10 0.39 -1.83
CA GLY A 171 7.27 1.53 -2.14
C GLY A 171 6.70 2.28 -0.96
N TRP A 172 7.00 1.88 0.27
CA TRP A 172 6.34 2.45 1.44
C TRP A 172 7.36 2.96 2.44
N ARG A 173 7.02 4.07 3.10
CA ARG A 173 7.71 4.56 4.29
C ARG A 173 6.76 5.32 5.21
N VAL A 174 7.18 5.47 6.46
CA VAL A 174 6.53 6.31 7.50
C VAL A 174 7.52 7.32 8.04
#